data_AF-A0AAJ6EP09-F1
#
_entry.id   AF-A0AAJ6EP09-F1
#
_cell.length_a   1.000
_cell.length_b   1.000
_cell.length_c   1.000
_cell.angle_alpha   90.00
_cell.angle_beta   90.00
_cell.angle_gamma   90.00
#
_symmetry.space_group_name_H-M   'P 1'
#
loop_
_entity.id
_entity.type
_entity.pdbx_description
1 polymer ?
#
loop_
_entity_poly.entity_id
_entity_poly.type
_entity_poly.pdbx_seq_one_letter_code
_entity_poly.pdbx_strand_id
1 'polypeptide(L)' 'MIYGGFQIKSFEVGAGQWHARIQRVDQKPVVIDGISFPTLDIGFAWSDQDAAIADAKKHIDRFQWRSGATVPS' A
#
# COMPACT_ATOMS: atom_id res chain seq x y z
N MET A 1 9.65 3.33 -3.49
CA MET A 1 9.22 4.39 -4.43
C MET A 1 7.95 5.09 -3.93
N ILE A 2 7.54 6.21 -4.52
CA ILE A 2 6.27 6.88 -4.19
C ILE A 2 5.27 6.69 -5.33
N TYR A 3 4.04 6.33 -5.01
CA TYR A 3 2.93 6.14 -5.95
C TYR A 3 1.62 6.58 -5.31
N GLY A 4 0.86 7.46 -5.97
CA GLY A 4 -0.47 7.89 -5.48
C GLY A 4 -0.50 8.53 -4.09
N GLY A 5 0.61 9.16 -3.65
CA GLY A 5 0.72 9.70 -2.29
C GLY A 5 1.07 8.64 -1.21
N PHE A 6 1.49 7.45 -1.62
CA PHE A 6 1.98 6.40 -0.75
C PHE A 6 3.43 6.04 -1.11
N GLN A 7 4.29 5.93 -0.11
CA GLN A 7 5.59 5.29 -0.21
C GLN A 7 5.40 3.77 -0.20
N ILE A 8 5.83 3.11 -1.28
CA ILE A 8 5.91 1.66 -1.41
C ILE A 8 7.34 1.21 -1.08
N LYS A 9 7.48 0.26 -0.16
CA LYS A 9 8.73 -0.44 0.16
C LYS A 9 8.52 -1.92 -0.08
N SER A 10 9.33 -2.54 -0.94
CA SER A 10 9.33 -3.99 -1.12
C SER A 10 10.52 -4.62 -0.39
N PHE A 11 10.32 -5.80 0.17
CA PHE A 11 11.33 -6.54 0.93
C PHE A 11 11.05 -8.03 0.87
N GLU A 12 12.10 -8.83 0.83
CA GLU A 12 12.02 -10.29 0.82
C GLU A 12 11.97 -10.82 2.27
N VAL A 13 11.01 -11.70 2.58
CA VAL A 13 10.88 -12.37 3.88
C VAL A 13 10.92 -13.88 3.66
N GLY A 14 12.13 -14.43 3.65
CA GLY A 14 12.38 -15.82 3.28
C GLY A 14 12.58 -16.00 1.78
N ALA A 15 13.25 -17.08 1.38
CA ALA A 15 13.65 -17.30 -0.01
C ALA A 15 12.44 -17.34 -0.95
N GLY A 16 12.36 -16.36 -1.86
CA GLY A 16 11.31 -16.28 -2.88
C GLY A 16 9.96 -15.76 -2.39
N GLN A 17 9.91 -15.12 -1.22
CA GLN A 17 8.69 -14.48 -0.70
C GLN A 17 8.89 -12.96 -0.62
N TRP A 18 8.33 -12.25 -1.59
CA TRP A 18 8.44 -10.79 -1.69
C TRP A 18 7.22 -10.08 -1.15
N HIS A 19 7.41 -9.28 -0.10
CA HIS A 19 6.40 -8.48 0.57
C HIS A 19 6.46 -7.01 0.10
N ALA A 20 5.33 -6.31 0.16
CA ALA A 20 5.24 -4.88 -0.17
C ALA A 20 4.48 -4.09 0.90
N ARG A 21 5.20 -3.20 1.58
CA ARG A 21 4.66 -2.26 2.57
C ARG A 21 4.31 -0.94 1.90
N ILE A 22 3.14 -0.41 2.23
CA ILE A 22 2.68 0.89 1.74
C ILE A 22 2.39 1.83 2.91
N GLN A 23 2.86 3.08 2.82
CA GLN A 23 2.68 4.09 3.86
C GLN A 23 2.35 5.43 3.21
N ARG A 24 1.40 6.19 3.74
CA ARG A 24 1.13 7.52 3.18
C ARG A 24 2.30 8.47 3.43
N VAL A 25 2.64 9.26 2.41
CA VAL A 25 3.74 10.23 2.49
C VAL A 25 3.41 11.40 3.42
N ASP A 26 2.13 11.71 3.60
CA ASP A 26 1.65 12.72 4.55
C ASP A 26 1.64 12.22 6.01
N GLN A 27 2.15 11.01 6.25
CA GLN A 27 2.19 10.32 7.54
C GLN A 27 0.83 10.17 8.22
N LYS A 28 -0.28 10.40 7.50
CA LYS A 28 -1.62 10.20 8.04
C LYS A 28 -1.96 8.70 8.05
N PRO A 29 -2.71 8.23 9.06
CA PRO A 29 -3.21 6.86 9.07
C PRO A 29 -4.06 6.57 7.82
N VAL A 30 -3.94 5.37 7.29
CA VAL A 30 -4.85 4.85 6.27
C VAL A 30 -6.05 4.28 6.97
N VAL A 31 -7.24 4.82 6.72
CA VAL A 31 -8.49 4.29 7.29
C VAL A 31 -9.07 3.28 6.31
N ILE A 32 -9.18 2.03 6.74
CA ILE A 32 -9.81 0.94 5.98
C ILE A 32 -10.95 0.42 6.83
N ASP A 33 -12.18 0.48 6.31
CA ASP A 33 -13.38 0.00 7.00
C ASP A 33 -13.52 0.57 8.43
N GLY A 34 -13.11 1.83 8.63
CA GLY A 34 -13.14 2.53 9.92
C GLY A 34 -11.93 2.27 10.83
N ILE A 35 -11.03 1.36 10.47
CA ILE A 35 -9.83 1.05 11.24
C ILE A 35 -8.66 1.88 10.71
N SER A 36 -8.04 2.66 11.60
CA SER A 36 -6.87 3.49 11.28
C SER A 36 -5.57 2.69 11.37
N PHE A 37 -4.89 2.53 10.24
CA PHE A 37 -3.58 1.91 10.17
C PHE A 37 -2.49 2.98 10.03
N PRO A 38 -1.70 3.26 11.08
CA PRO A 38 -0.58 4.20 10.99
C PRO A 38 0.53 3.66 10.08
N THR A 39 0.60 2.35 9.93
CA THR A 39 1.39 1.70 8.89
C THR A 39 0.62 0.51 8.37
N LEU A 40 0.35 0.49 7.07
CA LEU A 40 -0.30 -0.64 6.43
C LEU A 40 0.79 -1.59 5.91
N ASP A 41 1.03 -2.66 6.66
CA ASP A 41 1.90 -3.74 6.22
C ASP A 41 1.05 -4.78 5.50
N ILE A 42 1.24 -4.88 4.18
CA ILE A 42 0.56 -5.90 3.39
C ILE A 42 1.60 -6.92 2.95
N GLY A 43 1.64 -8.03 3.67
CA GLY A 43 2.40 -9.20 3.28
C GLY A 43 1.64 -10.01 2.26
N PHE A 44 2.00 -9.87 1.00
CA PHE A 44 1.68 -10.89 0.00
C PHE A 44 2.92 -11.71 -0.25
N ALA A 45 2.80 -13.03 -0.32
CA ALA A 45 3.90 -13.90 -0.72
C ALA A 45 3.88 -14.04 -2.24
N TRP A 46 4.59 -13.14 -2.93
CA TRP A 46 4.80 -13.24 -4.37
C TRP A 46 6.19 -13.82 -4.67
N SER A 47 6.30 -14.59 -5.74
CA SER A 47 7.56 -15.13 -6.23
C SER A 47 8.51 -14.05 -6.77
N ASP A 48 7.99 -12.86 -7.10
CA ASP A 48 8.72 -11.76 -7.72
C ASP A 48 8.46 -10.42 -7.03
N GLN A 49 9.52 -9.61 -6.91
CA GLN A 49 9.44 -8.26 -6.35
C GLN A 49 8.47 -7.35 -7.12
N ASP A 50 8.49 -7.42 -8.44
CA ASP A 50 7.62 -6.60 -9.30
C ASP A 50 6.14 -6.97 -9.14
N ALA A 51 5.83 -8.24 -8.89
CA ALA A 51 4.46 -8.69 -8.61
C ALA A 51 3.94 -8.11 -7.29
N ALA A 52 4.76 -8.13 -6.23
CA ALA A 52 4.43 -7.51 -4.95
C ALA A 52 4.20 -6.00 -5.08
N ILE A 53 5.03 -5.33 -5.88
CA ILE A 53 4.88 -3.90 -6.19
C ILE A 53 3.60 -3.63 -6.99
N ALA A 54 3.30 -4.43 -8.01
CA ALA A 54 2.13 -4.24 -8.87
C ALA A 54 0.83 -4.41 -8.08
N ASP A 55 0.77 -5.37 -7.17
CA ASP A 55 -0.40 -5.55 -6.30
C ASP A 55 -0.56 -4.41 -5.28
N ALA A 56 0.55 -3.94 -4.70
CA ALA A 56 0.56 -2.76 -3.85
C ALA A 56 -0.01 -1.52 -4.58
N LYS A 57 0.35 -1.31 -5.86
CA LYS A 57 -0.23 -0.24 -6.68
C LYS A 57 -1.74 -0.40 -6.88
N LYS A 58 -2.21 -1.60 -7.24
CA LYS A 58 -3.65 -1.89 -7.37
C LYS A 58 -4.42 -1.62 -6.07
N HIS A 59 -3.82 -1.94 -4.92
CA HIS A 59 -4.41 -1.64 -3.63
C HIS A 59 -4.48 -0.14 -3.35
N ILE A 60 -3.42 0.61 -3.65
CA ILE A 60 -3.42 2.08 -3.58
C ILE A 60 -4.51 2.67 -4.49
N ASP A 61 -4.62 2.20 -5.73
CA ASP A 61 -5.67 2.67 -6.66
C ASP A 61 -7.07 2.39 -6.09
N ARG A 62 -7.28 1.22 -5.47
CA ARG A 62 -8.55 0.89 -4.80
C ARG A 62 -8.79 1.79 -3.58
N PHE A 63 -7.76 2.14 -2.81
CA PHE A 63 -7.91 3.09 -1.71
C PHE A 63 -8.26 4.47 -2.24
N GLN A 64 -7.54 4.98 -3.24
CA GLN A 64 -7.82 6.26 -3.87
C GLN A 64 -9.23 6.33 -4.42
N TRP A 65 -9.68 5.28 -5.12
CA TRP A 65 -11.04 5.16 -5.63
C TRP A 65 -12.09 5.21 -4.51
N ARG A 66 -11.88 4.47 -3.41
CA ARG A 66 -12.80 4.48 -2.26
C ARG A 66 -12.72 5.75 -1.42
N SER A 67 -11.58 6.43 -1.40
CA SER A 67 -11.39 7.74 -0.76
C SER A 67 -11.75 8.92 -1.67
N GLY A 68 -12.13 8.66 -2.93
CA GLY A 68 -12.66 9.65 -3.87
C GLY A 68 -14.01 10.25 -3.47
N ALA A 69 -14.55 9.87 -2.31
CA ALA A 69 -15.66 10.54 -1.64
C ALA A 69 -15.21 11.53 -0.54
N THR A 70 -13.93 11.92 -0.47
CA THR A 70 -13.55 13.12 0.29
C THR A 70 -13.54 14.31 -0.66
N VAL A 71 -14.69 14.99 -0.67
CA VAL A 71 -15.01 16.32 -1.22
C VAL A 71 -13.80 17.26 -1.27
N PRO A 72 -13.50 17.91 -2.42
CA PRO A 72 -12.68 19.11 -2.43
C PRO A 72 -13.47 20.26 -1.76
N SER A 73 -12.83 20.98 -0.84
CA SER A 73 -13.25 22.35 -0.46
C SER A 73 -12.52 23.36 -1.32
#